data_AF-A0A947BF60-F1
#
_entry.id   AF-A0A947BF60-F1
#
_cell.length_a   1.000
_cell.length_b   1.000
_cell.length_c   1.000
_cell.angle_alpha   90.00
_cell.angle_beta   90.00
_cell.angle_gamma   90.00
#
_symmetry.space_group_name_H-M   'P 1'
#
loop_
_entity.id
_entity.type
_entity.pdbx_description
1 polymer ?
#
loop_
_entity_poly.entity_id
_entity_poly.type
_entity_poly.pdbx_seq_one_letter_code
_entity_poly.pdbx_strand_id
1 'polypeptide(L)' 'MTIVKKITDGTIAKAGARGLCAGANVRTPCGARRIEFVRKGDLIVTRDNGLQPVRMTWTQTVTAAELAADPSLAPVILK' A
#
# COMPACT_ATOMS: atom_id res chain seq x y z
N MET A 1 -34.97 15.34 11.28
CA MET A 1 -33.60 15.04 11.76
C MET A 1 -33.27 13.61 11.36
N THR A 2 -32.61 13.42 10.23
CA THR A 2 -32.31 12.07 9.71
C THR A 2 -31.02 11.57 10.35
N ILE A 3 -31.13 10.53 11.18
CA ILE A 3 -30.01 9.90 11.87
C ILE A 3 -29.24 9.07 10.85
N VAL A 4 -27.96 9.38 10.65
CA VAL A 4 -27.04 8.63 9.81
C VAL A 4 -26.86 7.23 10.42
N LYS A 5 -27.24 6.19 9.67
CA LYS A 5 -27.04 4.79 10.07
C LYS A 5 -25.53 4.50 10.14
N LYS A 6 -25.05 4.12 11.32
CA LYS A 6 -23.65 3.79 11.57
C LYS A 6 -23.25 2.62 10.65
N ILE A 7 -22.22 2.81 9.84
CA ILE A 7 -21.61 1.75 9.03
C ILE A 7 -20.83 0.87 10.01
N THR A 8 -21.51 -0.06 10.68
CA THR A 8 -20.87 -0.97 11.65
C THR A 8 -20.96 -2.43 11.20
N ASP A 9 -21.96 -2.78 10.39
CA ASP A 9 -22.17 -4.15 9.89
C ASP A 9 -21.89 -4.27 8.38
N GLY A 10 -20.78 -3.66 7.93
CA GLY A 10 -20.29 -3.84 6.57
C GLY A 10 -19.17 -4.87 6.58
N THR A 11 -19.39 -6.05 5.97
CA THR A 11 -18.30 -6.96 5.64
C THR A 11 -17.41 -6.26 4.62
N ILE A 12 -16.30 -5.68 5.08
CA ILE A 12 -15.31 -5.08 4.18
C ILE A 12 -14.64 -6.25 3.47
N ALA A 13 -14.93 -6.43 2.18
CA ALA A 13 -14.15 -7.32 1.35
C ALA A 13 -12.69 -6.85 1.45
N LYS A 14 -11.82 -7.70 1.99
CA LYS A 14 -10.39 -7.41 2.10
C LYS A 14 -9.91 -7.24 0.66
N ALA A 15 -9.67 -5.98 0.26
CA ALA A 15 -9.14 -5.71 -1.07
C ALA A 15 -7.85 -6.53 -1.22
N GLY A 16 -7.72 -7.28 -2.31
CA GLY A 16 -6.52 -8.09 -2.56
C GLY A 16 -5.26 -7.24 -2.38
N ALA A 17 -4.18 -7.85 -1.88
CA ALA A 17 -2.93 -7.15 -1.56
C ALA A 17 -2.39 -6.39 -2.78
N ARG A 18 -2.73 -5.10 -2.89
CA ARG A 18 -2.33 -4.20 -3.96
C ARG A 18 -1.39 -3.15 -3.38
N GLY A 19 -0.09 -3.39 -3.53
CA GLY A 19 0.92 -2.48 -3.02
C GLY A 19 2.34 -2.99 -3.28
N LEU A 20 3.32 -2.27 -2.74
CA LEU A 20 4.72 -2.66 -2.74
C LEU A 20 5.05 -3.35 -1.41
N CYS A 21 5.86 -4.40 -1.46
CA CYS A 21 6.31 -5.10 -0.25
C CYS A 21 7.32 -4.25 0.53
N ALA A 22 7.31 -4.41 1.86
CA ALA A 22 8.35 -3.84 2.71
C ALA A 22 9.74 -4.27 2.23
N GLY A 23 10.70 -3.36 2.32
CA GLY A 23 12.02 -3.53 1.71
C GLY A 23 12.09 -3.04 0.26
N ALA A 24 10.99 -2.77 -0.44
CA ALA A 24 11.04 -2.15 -1.77
C ALA A 24 11.57 -0.70 -1.67
N ASN A 25 12.42 -0.30 -2.62
CA ASN A 25 12.92 1.07 -2.71
C ASN A 25 12.06 1.90 -3.67
N VAL A 26 11.73 3.12 -3.26
CA VAL A 26 11.20 4.16 -4.13
C VAL A 26 12.23 5.28 -4.29
N ARG A 27 12.22 5.93 -5.45
CA ARG A 27 13.09 7.09 -5.71
C ARG A 27 12.46 8.33 -5.09
N THR A 28 13.24 9.07 -4.32
CA THR A 28 12.88 10.37 -3.74
C THR A 28 13.92 11.43 -4.14
N PRO A 29 13.66 12.73 -3.98
CA PRO A 29 14.67 13.77 -4.23
C PRO A 29 15.98 13.56 -3.46
N CYS A 30 15.90 12.97 -2.27
CA CYS A 30 17.03 12.73 -1.38
C CYS A 30 17.71 11.37 -1.60
N GLY A 31 17.37 10.66 -2.70
CA GLY A 31 17.86 9.31 -2.99
C GLY A 31 16.80 8.22 -2.79
N ALA A 32 17.24 6.96 -2.82
CA ALA A 32 16.34 5.84 -2.61
C ALA A 32 15.87 5.75 -1.15
N ARG A 33 14.58 5.54 -0.95
CA ARG A 33 13.97 5.35 0.37
C ARG A 33 13.15 4.07 0.37
N ARG A 34 13.15 3.35 1.49
CA ARG A 34 12.29 2.16 1.68
C ARG A 34 10.83 2.57 1.76
N ILE A 35 9.94 1.80 1.13
CA ILE A 35 8.51 2.10 1.07
C ILE A 35 7.87 2.20 2.46
N GLU A 36 8.32 1.39 3.42
CA GLU A 36 7.81 1.38 4.80
C GLU A 36 8.08 2.69 5.57
N PHE A 37 9.00 3.53 5.11
CA PHE A 37 9.29 4.84 5.72
C PHE A 37 8.61 6.02 5.00
N VAL A 38 7.90 5.76 3.90
CA VAL A 38 7.21 6.80 3.14
C VAL A 38 5.99 7.28 3.91
N ARG A 39 5.81 8.60 3.96
CA ARG A 39 4.69 9.24 4.66
C ARG A 39 3.88 10.11 3.70
N LYS A 40 2.65 10.43 4.11
CA LYS A 40 1.83 11.42 3.41
C LYS A 40 2.59 12.74 3.31
N GLY A 41 2.65 13.30 2.11
CA GLY A 41 3.39 14.52 1.80
C GLY A 41 4.82 14.30 1.28
N ASP A 42 5.38 13.09 1.46
CA ASP A 42 6.69 12.78 0.86
C ASP A 42 6.61 12.85 -0.67
N LEU A 43 7.69 13.34 -1.29
CA LEU A 43 7.82 13.37 -2.74
C LEU A 43 8.49 12.09 -3.24
N ILE A 44 7.83 11.41 -4.17
CA ILE A 44 8.35 10.24 -4.88
C ILE A 44 8.47 10.56 -6.37
N VAL A 45 9.46 9.97 -7.03
CA VAL A 45 9.64 10.10 -8.48
C VAL A 45 8.79 9.03 -9.17
N THR A 46 7.80 9.45 -9.95
CA THR A 46 7.04 8.59 -10.86
C THR A 46 7.64 8.67 -12.28
N ARG A 47 7.41 7.62 -13.09
CA ARG A 47 7.98 7.52 -14.44
C ARG A 47 7.36 8.53 -15.41
N ASP A 48 6.08 8.80 -15.24
CA ASP A 48 5.23 9.59 -16.11
C ASP A 48 5.24 11.09 -15.75
N ASN A 49 5.19 11.41 -14.46
CA ASN A 49 4.91 12.76 -13.96
C ASN A 49 5.99 13.33 -13.02
N GLY A 50 7.17 12.71 -12.97
CA GLY A 50 8.29 13.20 -12.16
C GLY A 50 7.99 13.18 -10.65
N LEU A 51 8.31 14.26 -9.93
CA LEU A 51 8.11 14.32 -8.48
C LEU A 51 6.63 14.52 -8.12
N GLN A 52 6.07 13.57 -7.38
CA GLN A 52 4.67 13.57 -6.96
C GLN A 52 4.53 13.39 -5.44
N PRO A 53 3.62 14.13 -4.79
CA PRO A 53 3.38 14.01 -3.37
C PRO A 53 2.49 12.78 -3.07
N VAL A 54 2.93 11.98 -2.10
CA VAL A 54 2.15 10.86 -1.58
C VAL A 54 0.92 11.39 -0.84
N ARG A 55 -0.27 11.04 -1.33
CA ARG A 55 -1.53 11.51 -0.75
C ARG A 55 -1.99 10.69 0.45
N MET A 56 -1.62 9.41 0.47
CA MET A 56 -2.09 8.43 1.44
C MET A 56 -1.13 7.24 1.46
N THR A 57 -1.02 6.61 2.64
CA THR A 57 -0.25 5.38 2.82
C THR A 57 -1.11 4.40 3.60
N TRP A 58 -1.33 3.22 3.03
CA TRP A 58 -2.04 2.12 3.68
C TRP A 58 -1.12 0.90 3.72
N THR A 59 -1.23 0.12 4.78
CA THR A 59 -0.44 -1.09 4.98
C THR A 59 -1.34 -2.26 5.32
N GLN A 60 -0.94 -3.44 4.87
CA GLN A 60 -1.60 -4.71 5.20
C GLN A 60 -0.51 -5.75 5.45
N THR A 61 -0.64 -6.47 6.55
CA THR A 61 0.20 -7.64 6.82
C THR A 61 -0.50 -8.87 6.24
N VAL A 62 0.25 -9.66 5.47
CA VAL A 62 -0.18 -10.98 4.99
C VAL A 62 0.63 -12.03 5.76
N THR A 63 -0.09 -12.94 6.42
CA THR A 63 0.51 -14.04 7.19
C THR A 63 0.85 -15.23 6.29
N ALA A 64 1.71 -16.12 6.77
CA ALA A 64 2.05 -17.35 6.06
C ALA A 64 0.81 -18.26 5.83
N ALA A 65 -0.13 -18.28 6.77
CA ALA A 65 -1.37 -19.05 6.64
C ALA A 65 -2.28 -18.48 5.54
N GLU A 66 -2.42 -17.15 5.46
CA GLU A 66 -3.17 -16.49 4.38
C GLU A 66 -2.52 -16.73 3.01
N LEU A 67 -1.19 -16.68 2.94
CA LEU A 67 -0.45 -16.95 1.71
C LEU A 67 -0.56 -18.43 1.26
N ALA A 68 -0.59 -19.36 2.22
CA ALA A 68 -0.81 -20.77 1.93
C ALA A 68 -2.24 -21.06 1.46
N ALA A 69 -3.23 -20.34 1.99
CA ALA A 69 -4.63 -20.45 1.59
C ALA A 69 -4.91 -19.77 0.23
N ASP A 70 -4.21 -18.67 -0.06
CA ASP A 70 -4.29 -17.94 -1.33
C ASP A 70 -2.89 -17.58 -1.86
N PRO A 71 -2.30 -18.45 -2.72
CA PRO A 71 -0.99 -18.20 -3.33
C PRO A 71 -0.93 -16.96 -4.22
N SER A 72 -2.06 -16.37 -4.64
CA SER A 72 -2.08 -15.14 -5.42
C SER A 72 -1.61 -13.92 -4.63
N LEU A 73 -1.58 -14.01 -3.29
CA LEU A 73 -1.03 -13.00 -2.40
C LEU A 73 0.52 -12.98 -2.39
N ALA A 74 1.17 -13.94 -3.07
CA ALA A 74 2.62 -14.01 -3.12
C ALA A 74 3.23 -12.80 -3.84
N PRO A 75 4.28 -12.19 -3.27
CA PRO A 75 4.93 -11.06 -3.91
C PRO A 75 5.68 -11.48 -5.18
N VAL A 76 5.59 -10.66 -6.22
CA VAL A 76 6.38 -10.83 -7.45
C VAL A 76 7.67 -10.01 -7.34
N ILE A 77 8.80 -10.66 -7.53
CA ILE A 77 10.11 -9.99 -7.61
C ILE A 77 10.37 -9.64 -9.08
N LEU A 78 10.40 -8.35 -9.38
CA LEU A 78 10.83 -7.84 -10.68
C LEU A 78 12.36 -7.81 -10.74
N LYS A 79 12.94 -8.36 -11.82
CA LYS A 79 14.38 -8.33 -12.10
C LYS A 79 14.74 -7.18 -13.02
#